data_AF-A0A7C8F310-F1
#
_entry.id   AF-A0A7C8F310-F1
#
_cell.length_a   1.000
_cell.length_b   1.000
_cell.length_c   1.000
_cell.angle_alpha   90.00
_cell.angle_beta   90.00
_cell.angle_gamma   90.00
#
_symmetry.space_group_name_H-M   'P 1'
#
loop_
_entity.id
_entity.type
_entity.pdbx_description
1 polymer ?
#
loop_
_entity_poly.entity_id
_entity_poly.type
_entity_poly.pdbx_seq_one_letter_code
_entity_poly.pdbx_strand_id
1 'polypeptide(L)'
;MVVFGNKKFRYLTHSNFESALLGANLITKEAKGWNPIVAKEGILFNLSRIEWVEIRALVHFVIFVEAAVRDKISVKIALPLTRATKREEALVQSCVVADADKIIRRKVEKREKALAFMEYLGFFNALKLPHLQGSAKLISLVYDLDPFDEGVVRLKLNIPTEEAKDSITSDSLIDVSEPLYEKIFPLKWVSISDPSSIEPILSFFTHVITSDNNPGLEGVDARTISNVILKELVENVQRHANTTQWALVAAHAAKRTISKAYIEEYCSHFREVERPYIEWQSKVGGGWLEIIVGDSGVGIPATLGEAYYNKSLSGKAPKDNSLDTAAIIKWSFDRWSSKDKTTFERGTRGLYRLDRVARKYHGLVSIRSGNAMAGWDHGGTGYHQSIVDPKPLRLIPGTICYYRSLTALHQPVIWRGLGGAENKVRFEIVSMGALTDNGIDENALEKLRNLVVSSSRSESLCIIASVDSMRSSEEGVGKALQQLTEIRHPPALVVHGLPGDWLSIENKVDSINRVFQASHHGEESHKPDHYLIWDPILVLGENVETQWAWAGVGEDQNWLLKALMSSENGVIKADIIGKHFTNDEHRR
;
A
#
# COMPACT_ATOMS: atom_id res chain seq x y z
N MET A 1 -11.89 24.83 -23.44
CA MET A 1 -11.14 24.22 -22.31
C MET A 1 -12.16 23.52 -21.44
N VAL A 2 -11.98 22.23 -21.15
CA VAL A 2 -12.96 21.46 -20.37
C VAL A 2 -12.80 21.80 -18.89
N VAL A 3 -13.86 22.30 -18.26
CA VAL A 3 -13.85 22.71 -16.85
C VAL A 3 -14.17 21.52 -15.96
N PHE A 4 -13.21 21.15 -15.13
CA PHE A 4 -13.30 20.16 -14.08
C PHE A 4 -13.55 20.83 -12.73
N GLY A 5 -14.58 20.39 -12.02
CA GLY A 5 -15.04 20.97 -10.75
C GLY A 5 -16.47 21.49 -10.87
N ASN A 6 -17.41 20.75 -10.28
CA ASN A 6 -18.81 21.18 -10.17
C ASN A 6 -18.95 22.41 -9.25
N LYS A 7 -19.99 23.22 -9.47
CA LYS A 7 -20.44 24.36 -8.63
C LYS A 7 -20.79 23.98 -7.17
N LYS A 8 -20.46 22.78 -6.68
CA LYS A 8 -20.78 22.32 -5.31
C LYS A 8 -19.59 21.73 -4.54
N PHE A 9 -18.43 21.50 -5.16
CA PHE A 9 -17.29 20.91 -4.44
C PHE A 9 -16.66 21.92 -3.48
N ARG A 10 -16.69 21.59 -2.19
CA ARG A 10 -15.97 22.32 -1.12
C ARG A 10 -14.85 21.50 -0.49
N TYR A 11 -14.87 20.18 -0.69
CA TYR A 11 -13.90 19.26 -0.10
C TYR A 11 -13.22 18.50 -1.24
N LEU A 12 -11.90 18.61 -1.33
CA LEU A 12 -11.10 17.80 -2.24
C LEU A 12 -10.74 16.49 -1.55
N THR A 13 -11.68 15.54 -1.57
CA THR A 13 -11.50 14.17 -1.08
C THR A 13 -11.28 13.22 -2.25
N HIS A 14 -10.72 12.04 -2.01
CA HIS A 14 -10.52 11.03 -3.05
C HIS A 14 -11.86 10.64 -3.71
N SER A 15 -12.90 10.43 -2.89
CA SER A 15 -14.25 10.11 -3.37
C SER A 15 -14.88 11.23 -4.20
N ASN A 16 -14.71 12.50 -3.79
CA ASN A 16 -15.21 13.65 -4.53
C ASN A 16 -14.48 13.84 -5.86
N PHE A 17 -13.15 13.63 -5.87
CA PHE A 17 -12.35 13.71 -7.08
C PHE A 17 -12.75 12.64 -8.11
N GLU A 18 -12.91 11.38 -7.68
CA GLU A 18 -13.43 10.29 -8.51
C GLU A 18 -14.84 10.59 -9.06
N SER A 19 -15.72 11.12 -8.20
CA SER A 19 -17.08 11.51 -8.60
C SER A 19 -17.07 12.65 -9.64
N ALA A 20 -16.13 13.58 -9.52
CA ALA A 20 -15.94 14.65 -10.49
C ALA A 20 -15.38 14.12 -11.83
N LEU A 21 -14.44 13.17 -11.80
CA LEU A 21 -13.95 12.47 -13.00
C LEU A 21 -15.08 11.72 -13.70
N LEU A 22 -15.99 11.11 -12.94
CA LEU A 22 -17.17 10.44 -13.47
C LEU A 22 -18.06 11.36 -14.31
N GLY A 23 -18.23 12.62 -13.93
CA GLY A 23 -19.05 13.58 -14.67
C GLY A 23 -18.37 14.24 -15.87
N ALA A 24 -17.03 14.30 -15.89
CA ALA A 24 -16.29 15.15 -16.83
C ALA A 24 -15.96 14.50 -18.18
N ASN A 25 -16.08 13.18 -18.32
CA ASN A 25 -15.78 12.42 -19.56
C ASN A 25 -14.41 12.78 -20.19
N LEU A 26 -13.38 12.94 -19.34
CA LEU A 26 -12.04 13.37 -19.77
C LEU A 26 -11.30 12.30 -20.57
N ILE A 27 -11.49 11.04 -20.21
CA ILE A 27 -10.93 9.86 -20.87
C ILE A 27 -12.11 8.97 -21.28
N THR A 28 -12.16 8.57 -22.55
CA THR A 28 -13.27 7.80 -23.10
C THR A 28 -12.79 6.51 -23.77
N LYS A 29 -13.65 5.48 -23.75
CA LYS A 29 -13.34 4.20 -24.39
C LYS A 29 -13.26 4.35 -25.91
N GLU A 30 -14.13 5.18 -26.48
CA GLU A 30 -14.23 5.45 -27.91
C GLU A 30 -12.94 6.09 -28.44
N ALA A 31 -12.34 7.00 -27.68
CA ALA A 31 -11.07 7.64 -28.05
C ALA A 31 -9.84 6.78 -27.70
N LYS A 32 -10.03 5.66 -26.99
CA LYS A 32 -8.94 4.85 -26.40
C LYS A 32 -7.92 5.72 -25.64
N GLY A 33 -8.40 6.76 -24.96
CA GLY A 33 -7.54 7.77 -24.36
C GLY A 33 -8.30 9.06 -24.05
N TRP A 34 -7.59 10.19 -24.08
CA TRP A 34 -8.17 11.50 -23.83
C TRP A 34 -9.26 11.85 -24.84
N ASN A 35 -10.33 12.45 -24.35
CA ASN A 35 -11.38 13.00 -25.18
C ASN A 35 -10.78 14.00 -26.21
N PRO A 36 -11.12 13.94 -27.51
CA PRO A 36 -10.55 14.84 -28.51
C PRO A 36 -10.71 16.33 -28.22
N ILE A 37 -11.81 16.72 -27.55
CA ILE A 37 -12.04 18.11 -27.11
C ILE A 37 -11.03 18.47 -26.02
N VAL A 38 -10.80 17.57 -25.06
CA VAL A 38 -9.81 17.76 -23.99
C VAL A 38 -8.40 17.87 -24.59
N ALA A 39 -8.06 16.98 -25.52
CA ALA A 39 -6.76 16.98 -26.18
C ALA A 39 -6.50 18.30 -26.94
N LYS A 40 -7.53 18.87 -27.58
CA LYS A 40 -7.43 20.13 -28.32
C LYS A 40 -7.44 21.37 -27.43
N GLU A 41 -8.32 21.41 -26.43
CA GLU A 41 -8.63 22.64 -25.70
C GLU A 41 -8.03 22.72 -24.29
N GLY A 42 -7.44 21.63 -23.80
CA GLY A 42 -6.91 21.54 -22.44
C GLY A 42 -7.98 21.39 -21.35
N ILE A 43 -7.51 21.33 -20.10
CA ILE A 43 -8.29 21.09 -18.89
C ILE A 43 -8.16 22.29 -17.94
N LEU A 44 -9.26 22.72 -17.33
CA LEU A 44 -9.25 23.63 -16.18
C LEU A 44 -9.73 22.90 -14.94
N PHE A 45 -8.85 22.69 -13.97
CA PHE A 45 -9.22 22.27 -12.63
C PHE A 45 -9.59 23.48 -11.80
N ASN A 46 -10.86 23.63 -11.46
CA ASN A 46 -11.33 24.73 -10.63
C ASN A 46 -11.40 24.32 -9.15
N LEU A 47 -10.37 24.67 -8.37
CA LEU A 47 -10.29 24.45 -6.93
C LEU A 47 -10.62 25.71 -6.11
N SER A 48 -11.14 26.79 -6.73
CA SER A 48 -11.32 28.08 -6.06
C SER A 48 -12.28 28.07 -4.86
N ARG A 49 -13.08 27.03 -4.74
CA ARG A 49 -14.07 26.83 -3.66
C ARG A 49 -13.67 25.77 -2.64
N ILE A 50 -12.48 25.19 -2.78
CA ILE A 50 -12.03 24.13 -1.89
C ILE A 50 -11.67 24.72 -0.53
N GLU A 51 -12.43 24.31 0.47
CA GLU A 51 -12.33 24.68 1.89
C GLU A 51 -11.53 23.64 2.70
N TRP A 52 -11.28 22.44 2.14
CA TRP A 52 -10.54 21.37 2.80
C TRP A 52 -9.98 20.37 1.79
N VAL A 53 -8.81 19.80 2.07
CA VAL A 53 -8.06 18.94 1.15
C VAL A 53 -7.57 17.67 1.84
N GLU A 54 -7.73 16.54 1.15
CA GLU A 54 -7.18 15.24 1.53
C GLU A 54 -5.90 14.93 0.74
N ILE A 55 -4.88 14.38 1.41
CA ILE A 55 -3.60 14.02 0.78
C ILE A 55 -3.77 12.99 -0.36
N ARG A 56 -4.65 11.98 -0.20
CA ARG A 56 -4.94 10.98 -1.25
C ARG A 56 -5.53 11.63 -2.50
N ALA A 57 -6.36 12.65 -2.33
CA ALA A 57 -6.96 13.39 -3.44
C ALA A 57 -5.90 14.20 -4.19
N LEU A 58 -4.95 14.83 -3.49
CA LEU A 58 -3.85 15.56 -4.13
C LEU A 58 -2.90 14.64 -4.88
N VAL A 59 -2.54 13.49 -4.33
CA VAL A 59 -1.70 12.51 -5.05
C VAL A 59 -2.38 12.09 -6.34
N HIS A 60 -3.67 11.73 -6.27
CA HIS A 60 -4.43 11.37 -7.46
C HIS A 60 -4.53 12.54 -8.46
N PHE A 61 -4.78 13.76 -7.97
CA PHE A 61 -4.80 14.95 -8.80
C PHE A 61 -3.47 15.16 -9.54
N VAL A 62 -2.34 15.11 -8.84
CA VAL A 62 -1.02 15.35 -9.44
C VAL A 62 -0.68 14.28 -10.47
N ILE A 63 -0.97 13.00 -10.20
CA ILE A 63 -0.78 11.90 -11.15
C ILE A 63 -1.62 12.12 -12.41
N PHE A 64 -2.87 12.56 -12.25
CA PHE A 64 -3.75 12.85 -13.37
C PHE A 64 -3.24 14.05 -14.21
N VAL A 65 -2.73 15.10 -13.56
CA VAL A 65 -2.10 16.24 -14.24
C VAL A 65 -0.84 15.81 -14.98
N GLU A 66 0.01 15.00 -14.37
CA GLU A 66 1.22 14.47 -15.00
C GLU A 66 0.87 13.73 -16.30
N ALA A 67 -0.13 12.85 -16.24
CA ALA A 67 -0.55 12.07 -17.39
C ALA A 67 -1.06 12.97 -18.54
N ALA A 68 -1.84 14.00 -18.22
CA ALA A 68 -2.32 14.97 -19.21
C ALA A 68 -1.16 15.73 -19.87
N VAL A 69 -0.20 16.19 -19.06
CA VAL A 69 0.96 16.96 -19.53
C VAL A 69 1.90 16.11 -20.38
N ARG A 70 2.09 14.84 -20.02
CA ARG A 70 2.85 13.88 -20.82
C ARG A 70 2.26 13.75 -22.22
N ASP A 71 0.93 13.72 -22.31
CA ASP A 71 0.18 13.64 -23.58
C ASP A 71 -0.01 15.02 -24.24
N LYS A 72 0.77 16.02 -23.82
CA LYS A 72 0.82 17.39 -24.35
C LYS A 72 -0.48 18.18 -24.20
N ILE A 73 -1.30 17.84 -23.23
CA ILE A 73 -2.55 18.54 -22.91
C ILE A 73 -2.25 19.69 -21.97
N SER A 74 -2.72 20.90 -22.30
CA SER A 74 -2.59 22.06 -21.42
C SER A 74 -3.51 21.92 -20.21
N VAL A 75 -2.98 22.22 -19.03
CA VAL A 75 -3.67 22.13 -17.75
C VAL A 75 -3.61 23.49 -17.04
N LYS A 76 -4.79 24.01 -16.69
CA LYS A 76 -4.95 25.18 -15.82
C LYS A 76 -5.50 24.74 -14.48
N ILE A 77 -4.98 25.31 -13.40
CA ILE A 77 -5.40 24.97 -12.03
C ILE A 77 -5.72 26.27 -11.32
N ALA A 78 -7.01 26.50 -11.07
CA ALA A 78 -7.44 27.58 -10.19
C ALA A 78 -7.35 27.13 -8.74
N LEU A 79 -6.60 27.87 -7.95
CA LEU A 79 -6.32 27.58 -6.55
C LEU A 79 -7.44 28.10 -5.64
N PRO A 80 -7.56 27.60 -4.40
CA PRO A 80 -8.53 28.12 -3.42
C PRO A 80 -8.50 29.64 -3.34
N LEU A 81 -9.67 30.27 -3.52
CA LEU A 81 -9.79 31.73 -3.52
C LEU A 81 -9.78 32.24 -2.08
N THR A 82 -8.76 33.03 -1.73
CA THR A 82 -8.53 33.60 -0.39
C THR A 82 -9.33 34.87 -0.11
N ARG A 83 -10.39 35.12 -0.88
CA ARG A 83 -11.33 36.22 -0.67
C ARG A 83 -12.77 35.78 -0.89
N ALA A 84 -13.73 36.61 -0.48
CA ALA A 84 -15.13 36.38 -0.78
C ALA A 84 -15.34 36.34 -2.31
N THR A 85 -16.16 35.41 -2.78
CA THR A 85 -16.65 35.46 -4.17
C THR A 85 -17.62 36.63 -4.33
N LYS A 86 -17.81 37.15 -5.55
CA LYS A 86 -18.79 38.22 -5.83
C LYS A 86 -20.19 37.87 -5.38
N ARG A 87 -20.57 36.59 -5.47
CA ARG A 87 -21.86 36.11 -4.96
C ARG A 87 -21.92 36.14 -3.43
N GLU A 88 -20.82 35.82 -2.75
CA GLU A 88 -20.73 35.94 -1.30
C GLU A 88 -20.78 37.41 -0.87
N GLU A 89 -20.05 38.30 -1.54
CA GLU A 89 -20.10 39.75 -1.31
C GLU A 89 -21.52 40.31 -1.48
N ALA A 90 -22.21 39.95 -2.56
CA ALA A 90 -23.60 40.34 -2.79
C ALA A 90 -24.55 39.84 -1.70
N LEU A 91 -24.31 38.63 -1.15
CA LEU A 91 -25.10 38.11 -0.04
C LEU A 91 -24.88 38.93 1.24
N VAL A 92 -23.64 39.32 1.55
CA VAL A 92 -23.35 40.21 2.69
C VAL A 92 -24.06 41.55 2.51
N GLN A 93 -23.95 42.15 1.33
CA GLN A 93 -24.56 43.46 1.02
C GLN A 93 -26.10 43.42 1.07
N SER A 94 -26.71 42.31 0.67
CA SER A 94 -28.17 42.18 0.65
C SER A 94 -28.81 42.09 2.04
N CYS A 95 -28.03 41.83 3.10
CA CYS A 95 -28.51 41.61 4.48
C CYS A 95 -29.63 40.54 4.62
N VAL A 96 -29.81 39.67 3.62
CA VAL A 96 -30.91 38.68 3.58
C VAL A 96 -30.73 37.58 4.62
N VAL A 97 -29.49 37.30 5.04
CA VAL A 97 -29.15 36.23 5.99
C VAL A 97 -28.45 36.85 7.20
N ALA A 98 -29.03 36.69 8.39
CA ALA A 98 -28.38 37.07 9.64
C ALA A 98 -27.00 36.37 9.74
N ASP A 99 -25.98 37.10 10.18
CA ASP A 99 -24.59 36.63 10.27
C ASP A 99 -23.92 36.20 8.94
N ALA A 100 -24.43 36.63 7.77
CA ALA A 100 -23.85 36.32 6.46
C ALA A 100 -22.33 36.61 6.41
N ASP A 101 -21.91 37.77 6.91
CA ASP A 101 -20.49 38.18 6.97
C ASP A 101 -19.64 37.16 7.75
N LYS A 102 -20.07 36.79 8.97
CA LYS A 102 -19.38 35.80 9.80
C LYS A 102 -19.27 34.44 9.13
N ILE A 103 -20.35 33.98 8.46
CA ILE A 103 -20.36 32.71 7.73
C ILE A 103 -19.38 32.76 6.55
N ILE A 104 -19.33 33.87 5.81
CA ILE A 104 -18.47 34.03 4.65
C ILE A 104 -17.01 34.16 5.04
N ARG A 105 -16.68 34.94 6.08
CA ARG A 105 -15.33 35.00 6.65
C ARG A 105 -14.80 33.61 7.02
N ARG A 106 -15.60 32.80 7.71
CA ARG A 106 -15.24 31.41 8.04
C ARG A 106 -14.96 30.55 6.80
N LYS A 107 -15.65 30.77 5.68
CA LYS A 107 -15.37 30.04 4.43
C LYS A 107 -14.07 30.52 3.78
N VAL A 108 -13.81 31.82 3.80
CA VAL A 108 -12.54 32.40 3.32
C VAL A 108 -11.38 31.82 4.12
N GLU A 109 -11.45 31.86 5.46
CA GLU A 109 -10.45 31.29 6.36
C GLU A 109 -10.20 29.80 6.08
N LYS A 110 -11.26 29.03 5.78
CA LYS A 110 -11.11 27.61 5.40
C LYS A 110 -10.39 27.45 4.06
N ARG A 111 -10.69 28.28 3.06
CA ARG A 111 -10.02 28.28 1.75
C ARG A 111 -8.54 28.66 1.88
N GLU A 112 -8.22 29.63 2.72
CA GLU A 112 -6.84 30.01 3.06
C GLU A 112 -6.09 28.84 3.71
N LYS A 113 -6.70 28.18 4.71
CA LYS A 113 -6.13 26.99 5.35
C LYS A 113 -5.93 25.84 4.37
N ALA A 114 -6.86 25.63 3.45
CA ALA A 114 -6.72 24.63 2.40
C ALA A 114 -5.55 24.93 1.45
N LEU A 115 -5.39 26.19 1.04
CA LEU A 115 -4.26 26.63 0.21
C LEU A 115 -2.92 26.45 0.94
N ALA A 116 -2.84 26.91 2.19
CA ALA A 116 -1.65 26.77 3.03
C ALA A 116 -1.29 25.30 3.24
N PHE A 117 -2.29 24.43 3.43
CA PHE A 117 -2.05 22.99 3.55
C PHE A 117 -1.56 22.36 2.24
N MET A 118 -2.09 22.78 1.09
CA MET A 118 -1.56 22.34 -0.22
C MET A 118 -0.09 22.75 -0.40
N GLU A 119 0.26 23.97 0.01
CA GLU A 119 1.64 24.46 -0.01
C GLU A 119 2.55 23.62 0.90
N TYR A 120 2.12 23.41 2.14
CA TYR A 120 2.81 22.60 3.13
C TYR A 120 3.06 21.17 2.64
N LEU A 121 2.08 20.57 1.97
CA LEU A 121 2.19 19.25 1.34
C LEU A 121 3.11 19.23 0.11
N GLY A 122 3.69 20.34 -0.31
CA GLY A 122 4.57 20.40 -1.48
C GLY A 122 3.83 20.29 -2.82
N PHE A 123 2.53 20.54 -2.85
CA PHE A 123 1.70 20.42 -4.06
C PHE A 123 2.26 21.19 -5.26
N PHE A 124 2.68 22.44 -5.05
CA PHE A 124 3.25 23.27 -6.12
C PHE A 124 4.57 22.74 -6.65
N ASN A 125 5.40 22.17 -5.78
CA ASN A 125 6.65 21.53 -6.19
C ASN A 125 6.38 20.24 -6.95
N ALA A 126 5.39 19.45 -6.54
CA ALA A 126 4.98 18.24 -7.25
C ALA A 126 4.44 18.55 -8.66
N LEU A 127 3.81 19.71 -8.87
CA LEU A 127 3.35 20.15 -10.19
C LEU A 127 4.47 20.63 -11.13
N LYS A 128 5.72 20.77 -10.68
CA LYS A 128 6.84 21.13 -11.57
C LYS A 128 7.22 20.01 -12.53
N LEU A 129 6.88 18.75 -12.20
CA LEU A 129 7.12 17.55 -13.01
C LEU A 129 8.55 17.53 -13.59
N PRO A 130 9.59 17.45 -12.73
CA PRO A 130 10.99 17.62 -13.15
C PRO A 130 11.45 16.58 -14.19
N HIS A 131 10.76 15.44 -14.25
CA HIS A 131 11.02 14.36 -15.19
C HIS A 131 10.39 14.55 -16.58
N LEU A 132 9.53 15.55 -16.78
CA LEU A 132 8.89 15.84 -18.05
C LEU A 132 9.42 17.15 -18.66
N GLN A 133 10.21 17.04 -19.73
CA GLN A 133 10.73 18.22 -20.43
C GLN A 133 9.60 19.08 -21.00
N GLY A 134 9.65 20.38 -20.71
CA GLY A 134 8.69 21.38 -21.20
C GLY A 134 7.34 21.39 -20.46
N SER A 135 7.19 20.63 -19.37
CA SER A 135 5.97 20.60 -18.53
C SER A 135 5.52 21.98 -18.06
N ALA A 136 6.46 22.86 -17.71
CA ALA A 136 6.20 24.21 -17.23
C ALA A 136 5.40 25.09 -18.21
N LYS A 137 5.44 24.79 -19.52
CA LYS A 137 4.64 25.51 -20.54
C LYS A 137 3.20 25.01 -20.62
N LEU A 138 2.95 23.80 -20.15
CA LEU A 138 1.65 23.13 -20.24
C LEU A 138 0.82 23.34 -18.96
N ILE A 139 1.45 23.63 -17.83
CA ILE A 139 0.77 23.85 -16.54
C ILE A 139 0.70 25.34 -16.24
N SER A 140 -0.48 25.83 -15.84
CA SER A 140 -0.63 27.18 -15.32
C SER A 140 -1.48 27.23 -14.05
N LEU A 141 -1.00 27.97 -13.05
CA LEU A 141 -1.71 28.24 -11.80
C LEU A 141 -2.48 29.56 -11.89
N VAL A 142 -3.67 29.60 -11.29
CA VAL A 142 -4.55 30.77 -11.27
C VAL A 142 -4.95 31.06 -9.82
N TYR A 143 -4.49 32.18 -9.27
CA TYR A 143 -4.64 32.52 -7.85
C TYR A 143 -5.93 33.29 -7.50
N ASP A 144 -6.61 33.86 -8.49
CA ASP A 144 -7.75 34.76 -8.27
C ASP A 144 -8.94 34.49 -9.20
N LEU A 145 -9.27 33.21 -9.42
CA LEU A 145 -10.44 32.86 -10.22
C LEU A 145 -11.71 32.88 -9.38
N ASP A 146 -12.56 33.89 -9.57
CA ASP A 146 -13.94 33.82 -9.09
C ASP A 146 -14.74 32.84 -9.97
N PRO A 147 -15.32 31.77 -9.39
CA PRO A 147 -16.09 30.78 -10.13
C PRO A 147 -17.42 31.31 -10.70
N PHE A 148 -17.85 32.53 -10.32
CA PHE A 148 -19.09 33.15 -10.77
C PHE A 148 -18.89 34.31 -11.75
N ASP A 149 -17.66 34.57 -12.20
CA ASP A 149 -17.43 35.54 -13.25
C ASP A 149 -17.87 34.99 -14.62
N GLU A 150 -19.04 35.43 -15.08
CA GLU A 150 -19.62 35.08 -16.39
C GLU A 150 -18.85 35.72 -17.58
N GLY A 151 -17.89 36.60 -17.30
CA GLY A 151 -16.98 37.16 -18.29
C GLY A 151 -15.74 36.29 -18.44
N VAL A 152 -15.65 35.54 -19.54
CA VAL A 152 -14.48 34.77 -20.00
C VAL A 152 -13.16 35.45 -19.63
N VAL A 153 -12.51 34.95 -18.58
CA VAL A 153 -11.22 35.49 -18.14
C VAL A 153 -10.16 35.06 -19.14
N ARG A 154 -9.78 35.97 -20.05
CA ARG A 154 -8.44 35.96 -20.66
C ARG A 154 -7.43 36.26 -19.55
N LEU A 155 -7.15 35.28 -18.70
CA LEU A 155 -6.12 35.39 -17.67
C LEU A 155 -4.77 35.57 -18.36
N LYS A 156 -4.12 36.72 -18.12
CA LYS A 156 -2.68 36.85 -18.36
C LYS A 156 -1.98 35.91 -17.38
N LEU A 157 -1.31 34.92 -17.97
CA LEU A 157 -0.48 33.93 -17.32
C LEU A 157 0.74 34.62 -16.70
N ASN A 158 0.73 34.83 -15.39
CA ASN A 158 1.95 35.14 -14.65
C ASN A 158 2.26 33.95 -13.74
N ILE A 159 3.24 33.15 -14.15
CA ILE A 159 3.97 32.27 -13.24
C ILE A 159 4.76 33.22 -12.33
N PRO A 160 4.65 33.15 -10.99
CA PRO A 160 5.50 33.94 -10.11
C PRO A 160 6.96 33.63 -10.41
N THR A 161 7.73 34.62 -10.87
CA THR A 161 9.20 34.58 -10.82
C THR A 161 9.64 34.60 -9.36
N GLU A 162 10.82 34.03 -9.08
CA GLU A 162 11.42 33.92 -7.73
C GLU A 162 11.39 35.24 -6.92
N GLU A 163 11.31 36.39 -7.58
CA GLU A 163 11.22 37.74 -6.99
C GLU A 163 9.89 38.03 -6.26
N ALA A 164 8.81 37.27 -6.51
CA ALA A 164 7.53 37.44 -5.80
C ALA A 164 7.49 36.76 -4.41
N LYS A 165 8.55 36.04 -4.03
CA LYS A 165 8.67 35.43 -2.69
C LYS A 165 9.03 36.43 -1.59
N ASP A 166 9.63 37.57 -1.93
CA ASP A 166 10.16 38.52 -0.95
C ASP A 166 9.10 39.50 -0.39
N SER A 167 7.85 39.45 -0.87
CA SER A 167 6.77 40.31 -0.36
C SER A 167 5.73 39.60 0.50
N ILE A 168 5.92 38.31 0.82
CA ILE A 168 5.12 37.60 1.83
C ILE A 168 6.01 37.51 3.06
N THR A 169 5.98 38.56 3.88
CA THR A 169 6.64 38.59 5.17
C THR A 169 6.19 37.40 6.02
N SER A 170 7.18 36.70 6.57
CA SER A 170 7.11 35.55 7.48
C SER A 170 6.37 35.81 8.81
N ASP A 171 5.68 36.93 8.95
CA ASP A 171 5.11 37.42 10.23
C ASP A 171 3.60 37.14 10.37
N SER A 172 2.99 36.41 9.44
CA SER A 172 1.60 35.93 9.57
C SER A 172 1.51 34.40 9.67
N LEU A 173 2.52 33.76 10.26
CA LEU A 173 2.41 32.40 10.75
C LEU A 173 1.33 32.39 11.84
N ILE A 174 0.12 32.07 11.39
CA ILE A 174 -1.05 31.70 12.16
C ILE A 174 -0.58 30.87 13.36
N ASP A 175 -1.02 31.26 14.55
CA ASP A 175 -0.94 30.46 15.76
C ASP A 175 -1.75 29.16 15.55
N VAL A 176 -1.12 28.18 14.88
CA VAL A 176 -1.58 26.80 14.75
C VAL A 176 -1.13 26.08 16.01
N SER A 177 -1.73 26.44 17.14
CA SER A 177 -1.45 25.85 18.45
C SER A 177 -1.95 24.39 18.62
N GLU A 178 -2.27 23.71 17.53
CA GLU A 178 -2.41 22.24 17.53
C GLU A 178 -1.38 21.60 16.58
N PRO A 179 -0.61 20.60 17.05
CA PRO A 179 0.45 19.92 16.30
C PRO A 179 -0.10 18.96 15.20
N LEU A 180 -1.15 19.37 14.48
CA LEU A 180 -1.86 18.55 13.49
C LEU A 180 -0.99 18.20 12.27
N TYR A 181 0.11 18.90 12.05
CA TYR A 181 0.95 18.77 10.85
C TYR A 181 2.34 18.18 11.11
N GLU A 182 2.70 17.82 12.34
CA GLU A 182 4.10 17.55 12.69
C GLU A 182 4.77 16.42 11.89
N LYS A 183 4.02 15.54 11.21
CA LYS A 183 4.55 14.25 10.70
C LYS A 183 4.04 13.90 9.32
N ILE A 184 4.27 14.81 8.38
CA ILE A 184 3.92 14.61 6.97
C ILE A 184 5.17 14.62 6.10
N PHE A 185 5.27 13.62 5.22
CA PHE A 185 6.19 13.62 4.11
C PHE A 185 5.48 14.23 2.90
N PRO A 186 6.00 15.34 2.34
CA PRO A 186 5.33 16.07 1.28
C PRO A 186 5.26 15.24 -0.02
N LEU A 187 4.38 15.66 -0.93
CA LEU A 187 4.28 15.13 -2.28
C LEU A 187 5.61 15.33 -3.01
N LYS A 188 6.36 14.25 -3.20
CA LYS A 188 7.68 14.27 -3.85
C LYS A 188 7.75 13.23 -4.96
N TRP A 189 8.23 13.66 -6.13
CA TRP A 189 8.62 12.76 -7.20
C TRP A 189 9.96 12.10 -6.87
N VAL A 190 10.00 10.79 -6.95
CA VAL A 190 11.17 9.98 -6.58
C VAL A 190 11.45 8.96 -7.68
N SER A 191 12.72 8.63 -7.87
CA SER A 191 13.14 7.58 -8.78
C SER A 191 14.25 6.79 -8.13
N ILE A 192 14.23 5.46 -8.29
CA ILE A 192 15.31 4.63 -7.77
C ILE A 192 16.63 4.81 -8.50
N SER A 193 16.59 5.39 -9.71
CA SER A 193 17.81 5.81 -10.42
C SER A 193 18.48 7.02 -9.75
N ASP A 194 17.78 7.70 -8.83
CA ASP A 194 18.28 8.82 -8.04
C ASP A 194 18.20 8.48 -6.54
N PRO A 195 19.25 7.84 -5.97
CA PRO A 195 19.29 7.51 -4.55
C PRO A 195 19.10 8.71 -3.63
N SER A 196 19.50 9.91 -4.06
CA SER A 196 19.32 11.15 -3.28
C SER A 196 17.85 11.53 -3.11
N SER A 197 16.97 11.03 -3.99
CA SER A 197 15.53 11.24 -3.88
C SER A 197 14.89 10.36 -2.79
N ILE A 198 15.45 9.18 -2.51
CA ILE A 198 14.95 8.15 -1.59
C ILE A 198 15.39 8.41 -0.14
N GLU A 199 16.65 8.81 0.08
CA GLU A 199 17.23 8.98 1.42
C GLU A 199 16.39 9.90 2.35
N PRO A 200 15.85 11.04 1.89
CA PRO A 200 14.98 11.87 2.72
C PRO A 200 13.69 11.18 3.15
N ILE A 201 13.20 10.24 2.35
CA ILE A 201 12.01 9.45 2.68
C ILE A 201 12.33 8.48 3.81
N LEU A 202 13.44 7.74 3.69
CA LEU A 202 13.90 6.81 4.72
C LEU A 202 14.17 7.53 6.04
N SER A 203 14.80 8.71 5.95
CA SER A 203 15.06 9.59 7.09
C SER A 203 13.76 10.07 7.74
N PHE A 204 12.77 10.47 6.94
CA PHE A 204 11.44 10.85 7.45
C PHE A 204 10.78 9.69 8.20
N PHE A 205 10.69 8.50 7.61
CA PHE A 205 10.03 7.37 8.25
C PHE A 205 10.78 6.94 9.50
N THR A 206 12.11 6.92 9.47
CA THR A 206 12.93 6.66 10.67
C THR A 206 12.58 7.68 11.76
N HIS A 207 12.61 8.98 11.46
CA HIS A 207 12.30 10.03 12.43
C HIS A 207 10.87 9.97 12.98
N VAL A 208 9.88 9.73 12.11
CA VAL A 208 8.47 9.58 12.47
C VAL A 208 8.22 8.35 13.33
N ILE A 209 9.09 7.36 13.26
CA ILE A 209 8.92 6.11 13.97
C ILE A 209 9.73 6.09 15.27
N THR A 210 10.95 6.65 15.28
CA THR A 210 11.87 6.58 16.42
C THR A 210 11.79 7.75 17.40
N SER A 211 11.00 8.79 17.15
CA SER A 211 10.92 9.91 18.10
C SER A 211 10.16 9.51 19.37
N ASP A 212 10.69 9.89 20.53
CA ASP A 212 10.20 9.49 21.87
C ASP A 212 8.73 9.86 22.16
N ASN A 213 8.12 10.72 21.33
CA ASN A 213 6.72 11.14 21.40
C ASN A 213 5.83 10.51 20.30
N ASN A 214 6.28 9.47 19.62
CA ASN A 214 5.69 8.94 18.39
C ASN A 214 5.24 7.49 18.51
N PRO A 215 4.44 6.95 17.57
CA PRO A 215 3.24 6.25 17.95
C PRO A 215 3.42 4.72 17.97
N GLY A 216 4.58 4.25 18.42
CA GLY A 216 4.76 2.86 18.89
C GLY A 216 5.36 1.86 17.90
N LEU A 217 5.95 2.30 16.78
CA LEU A 217 6.65 1.39 15.86
C LEU A 217 8.11 1.23 16.33
N GLU A 218 8.61 0.00 16.43
CA GLU A 218 10.01 -0.26 16.75
C GLU A 218 10.93 0.09 15.58
N GLY A 219 12.21 0.41 15.85
CA GLY A 219 13.16 0.83 14.80
C GLY A 219 13.37 -0.21 13.68
N VAL A 220 13.24 -1.50 14.01
CA VAL A 220 13.29 -2.61 13.02
C VAL A 220 12.06 -2.60 12.11
N ASP A 221 10.89 -2.32 12.68
CA ASP A 221 9.64 -2.21 11.93
C ASP A 221 9.65 -0.97 11.01
N ALA A 222 10.27 0.12 11.47
CA ALA A 222 10.49 1.31 10.66
C ALA A 222 11.25 1.02 9.37
N ARG A 223 12.36 0.29 9.50
CA ARG A 223 13.18 -0.13 8.37
C ARG A 223 12.43 -1.11 7.49
N THR A 224 11.64 -2.02 8.06
CA THR A 224 10.80 -2.95 7.28
C THR A 224 9.80 -2.18 6.43
N ILE A 225 9.02 -1.28 7.03
CA ILE A 225 8.03 -0.47 6.30
C ILE A 225 8.71 0.38 5.23
N SER A 226 9.81 1.05 5.56
CA SER A 226 10.49 1.95 4.63
C SER A 226 11.15 1.19 3.47
N ASN A 227 11.93 0.15 3.78
CA ASN A 227 12.68 -0.61 2.79
C ASN A 227 11.77 -1.49 1.95
N VAL A 228 10.75 -2.13 2.53
CA VAL A 228 9.86 -3.02 1.79
C VAL A 228 8.83 -2.22 1.03
N ILE A 229 8.09 -1.31 1.67
CA ILE A 229 6.97 -0.65 1.02
C ILE A 229 7.46 0.33 -0.04
N LEU A 230 8.37 1.25 0.31
CA LEU A 230 8.76 2.30 -0.64
C LEU A 230 9.63 1.76 -1.75
N LYS A 231 10.67 0.98 -1.42
CA LYS A 231 11.59 0.48 -2.43
C LYS A 231 10.85 -0.43 -3.40
N GLU A 232 10.07 -1.41 -2.93
CA GLU A 232 9.31 -2.29 -3.83
C GLU A 232 8.28 -1.51 -4.66
N LEU A 233 7.56 -0.55 -4.06
CA LEU A 233 6.60 0.26 -4.83
C LEU A 233 7.29 1.13 -5.88
N VAL A 234 8.40 1.80 -5.54
CA VAL A 234 9.15 2.65 -6.48
C VAL A 234 9.85 1.80 -7.56
N GLU A 235 10.40 0.64 -7.21
CA GLU A 235 10.95 -0.32 -8.17
C GLU A 235 9.89 -0.85 -9.14
N ASN A 236 8.70 -1.17 -8.63
CA ASN A 236 7.59 -1.62 -9.47
C ASN A 236 7.20 -0.53 -10.47
N VAL A 237 7.16 0.74 -10.05
CA VAL A 237 6.94 1.86 -10.97
C VAL A 237 8.01 1.88 -12.06
N GLN A 238 9.29 1.85 -11.70
CA GLN A 238 10.38 1.90 -12.69
C GLN A 238 10.30 0.74 -13.70
N ARG A 239 10.00 -0.48 -13.24
CA ARG A 239 9.98 -1.68 -14.09
C ARG A 239 8.72 -1.84 -14.94
N HIS A 240 7.60 -1.29 -14.48
CA HIS A 240 6.28 -1.68 -15.01
C HIS A 240 5.40 -0.52 -15.45
N ALA A 241 5.68 0.73 -15.06
CA ALA A 241 4.85 1.86 -15.47
C ALA A 241 4.94 2.13 -17.00
N ASN A 242 6.05 1.71 -17.65
CA ASN A 242 6.39 1.87 -19.07
C ASN A 242 6.51 3.32 -19.58
N THR A 243 5.78 4.27 -19.01
CA THR A 243 5.74 5.67 -19.47
C THR A 243 6.48 6.64 -18.55
N THR A 244 6.67 6.28 -17.28
CA THR A 244 7.39 7.07 -16.28
C THR A 244 8.27 6.15 -15.44
N GLN A 245 9.47 6.62 -15.08
CA GLN A 245 10.35 5.96 -14.10
C GLN A 245 10.31 6.65 -12.74
N TRP A 246 9.29 7.48 -12.53
CA TRP A 246 9.13 8.34 -11.38
C TRP A 246 7.81 8.00 -10.67
N ALA A 247 7.93 7.79 -9.36
CA ALA A 247 6.80 7.60 -8.48
C ALA A 247 6.55 8.90 -7.70
N LEU A 248 5.29 9.25 -7.50
CA LEU A 248 4.89 10.29 -6.57
C LEU A 248 4.65 9.64 -5.21
N VAL A 249 5.39 10.08 -4.19
CA VAL A 249 5.30 9.57 -2.82
C VAL A 249 4.78 10.67 -1.91
N ALA A 250 3.88 10.30 -1.02
CA ALA A 250 3.45 11.12 0.11
C ALA A 250 3.20 10.20 1.31
N ALA A 251 3.42 10.69 2.52
CA ALA A 251 3.18 9.91 3.73
C ALA A 251 2.72 10.79 4.88
N HIS A 252 1.97 10.20 5.79
CA HIS A 252 1.43 10.90 6.95
C HIS A 252 1.34 9.93 8.12
N ALA A 253 1.89 10.33 9.26
CA ALA A 253 1.64 9.66 10.52
C ALA A 253 0.85 10.56 11.45
N ALA A 254 -0.14 9.99 12.14
CA ALA A 254 -0.91 10.73 13.12
C ALA A 254 -1.18 9.88 14.35
N LYS A 255 -1.26 10.54 15.51
CA LYS A 255 -1.70 9.96 16.77
C LYS A 255 -2.98 10.69 17.17
N ARG A 256 -4.13 10.22 16.68
CA ARG A 256 -5.42 10.89 16.94
C ARG A 256 -6.42 9.91 17.50
N THR A 257 -6.81 10.11 18.76
CA THR A 257 -8.05 9.56 19.28
C THR A 257 -9.18 10.40 18.70
N ILE A 258 -9.90 9.84 17.72
CA ILE A 258 -10.99 10.53 17.06
C ILE A 258 -12.24 10.39 17.93
N SER A 259 -12.90 11.50 18.27
CA SER A 259 -14.18 11.45 18.99
C SER A 259 -15.25 10.77 18.13
N LYS A 260 -16.20 10.05 18.75
CA LYS A 260 -17.24 9.30 18.02
C LYS A 260 -18.02 10.16 17.01
N ALA A 261 -18.31 11.42 17.37
CA ALA A 261 -18.99 12.36 16.49
C ALA A 261 -18.16 12.76 15.25
N TYR A 262 -16.82 12.73 15.36
CA TYR A 262 -15.92 13.03 14.25
C TYR A 262 -15.60 11.81 13.38
N ILE A 263 -15.81 10.58 13.88
CA ILE A 263 -15.60 9.35 13.11
C ILE A 263 -16.50 9.34 11.86
N GLU A 264 -17.79 9.66 12.00
CA GLU A 264 -18.71 9.65 10.85
C GLU A 264 -18.30 10.65 9.76
N GLU A 265 -17.97 11.90 10.15
CA GLU A 265 -17.48 12.92 9.22
C GLU A 265 -16.15 12.48 8.58
N TYR A 266 -15.20 12.00 9.37
CA TYR A 266 -13.88 11.55 8.90
C TYR A 266 -13.99 10.35 7.94
N CYS A 267 -14.75 9.32 8.31
CA CYS A 267 -14.98 8.13 7.50
C CYS A 267 -15.72 8.44 6.20
N SER A 268 -16.56 9.49 6.17
CA SER A 268 -17.27 9.90 4.97
C SER A 268 -16.34 10.29 3.81
N HIS A 269 -15.11 10.71 4.11
CA HIS A 269 -14.09 11.08 3.13
C HIS A 269 -13.47 9.89 2.40
N PHE A 270 -13.51 8.70 3.02
CA PHE A 270 -12.99 7.46 2.44
C PHE A 270 -14.03 6.74 1.59
N ARG A 271 -13.56 5.85 0.71
CA ARG A 271 -14.42 4.98 -0.11
C ARG A 271 -15.18 4.00 0.77
N GLU A 272 -16.39 3.63 0.36
CA GLU A 272 -17.28 2.71 1.08
C GLU A 272 -16.57 1.41 1.48
N VAL A 273 -15.66 0.91 0.63
CA VAL A 273 -14.90 -0.33 0.87
C VAL A 273 -13.77 -0.23 1.88
N GLU A 274 -13.27 0.98 2.14
CA GLU A 274 -12.21 1.21 3.12
C GLU A 274 -12.77 1.63 4.48
N ARG A 275 -14.00 2.18 4.50
CA ARG A 275 -14.67 2.67 5.72
C ARG A 275 -14.66 1.67 6.87
N PRO A 276 -14.93 0.36 6.68
CA PRO A 276 -14.87 -0.59 7.78
C PRO A 276 -13.53 -0.54 8.50
N TYR A 277 -12.41 -0.52 7.76
CA TYR A 277 -11.06 -0.47 8.34
C TYR A 277 -10.84 0.82 9.12
N ILE A 278 -11.21 1.95 8.53
CA ILE A 278 -11.03 3.27 9.15
C ILE A 278 -11.85 3.40 10.43
N GLU A 279 -13.08 2.89 10.45
CA GLU A 279 -13.93 2.85 11.63
C GLU A 279 -13.33 1.96 12.73
N TRP A 280 -12.79 0.80 12.37
CA TRP A 280 -12.12 -0.07 13.32
C TRP A 280 -10.84 0.56 13.89
N GLN A 281 -9.97 1.07 13.03
CA GLN A 281 -8.75 1.78 13.45
C GLN A 281 -9.09 2.92 14.42
N SER A 282 -10.15 3.68 14.13
CA SER A 282 -10.60 4.77 15.01
C SER A 282 -11.09 4.29 16.38
N LYS A 283 -11.61 3.06 16.48
CA LYS A 283 -12.05 2.44 17.74
C LYS A 283 -10.89 1.85 18.54
N VAL A 284 -9.92 1.21 17.86
CA VAL A 284 -8.69 0.73 18.51
C VAL A 284 -7.94 1.89 19.13
N GLY A 285 -7.87 3.01 18.41
CA GLY A 285 -7.07 4.15 18.81
C GLY A 285 -5.59 3.89 18.53
N GLY A 286 -4.73 4.66 19.18
CA GLY A 286 -3.30 4.67 18.87
C GLY A 286 -2.97 5.54 17.67
N GLY A 287 -1.71 5.50 17.24
CA GLY A 287 -1.33 6.16 16.00
C GLY A 287 -1.39 5.24 14.80
N TRP A 288 -1.35 5.87 13.64
CA TRP A 288 -1.42 5.22 12.36
C TRP A 288 -0.45 5.88 11.38
N LEU A 289 -0.04 5.08 10.41
CA LEU A 289 0.81 5.48 9.31
C LEU A 289 0.03 5.31 8.01
N GLU A 290 0.09 6.29 7.13
CA GLU A 290 -0.41 6.20 5.77
C GLU A 290 0.70 6.53 4.79
N ILE A 291 0.89 5.66 3.81
CA ILE A 291 1.85 5.81 2.72
C ILE A 291 1.08 5.74 1.42
N ILE A 292 1.32 6.70 0.55
CA ILE A 292 0.66 6.80 -0.74
C ILE A 292 1.77 6.87 -1.79
N VAL A 293 1.76 5.89 -2.69
CA VAL A 293 2.67 5.86 -3.83
C VAL A 293 1.84 5.75 -5.09
N GLY A 294 2.10 6.58 -6.07
CA GLY A 294 1.47 6.38 -7.36
C GLY A 294 2.30 6.85 -8.54
N ASP A 295 1.91 6.38 -9.69
CA ASP A 295 2.52 6.67 -10.98
C ASP A 295 1.41 6.88 -12.00
N SER A 296 1.78 7.46 -13.13
CA SER A 296 0.89 7.73 -14.26
C SER A 296 1.08 6.73 -15.40
N GLY A 297 1.61 5.55 -15.11
CA GLY A 297 1.93 4.46 -16.03
C GLY A 297 0.76 3.85 -16.78
N VAL A 298 1.01 2.69 -17.38
CA VAL A 298 -0.02 1.90 -18.07
C VAL A 298 -1.02 1.21 -17.11
N GLY A 299 -0.65 1.09 -15.84
CA GLY A 299 -1.48 0.47 -14.80
C GLY A 299 -1.28 -1.05 -14.66
N ILE A 300 -1.58 -1.57 -13.47
CA ILE A 300 -1.48 -3.01 -13.15
C ILE A 300 -2.29 -3.90 -14.11
N PRO A 301 -3.55 -3.58 -14.48
CA PRO A 301 -4.34 -4.42 -15.38
C PRO A 301 -3.69 -4.58 -16.75
N ALA A 302 -3.05 -3.53 -17.27
CA ALA A 302 -2.33 -3.59 -18.54
C ALA A 302 -1.03 -4.40 -18.43
N THR A 303 -0.32 -4.29 -17.29
CA THR A 303 0.93 -5.01 -17.04
C THR A 303 0.73 -6.51 -16.81
N LEU A 304 -0.27 -6.88 -16.01
CA LEU A 304 -0.48 -8.27 -15.55
C LEU A 304 -1.60 -9.01 -16.27
N GLY A 305 -2.41 -8.32 -17.08
CA GLY A 305 -3.59 -8.89 -17.71
C GLY A 305 -3.29 -10.19 -18.46
N GLU A 306 -2.35 -10.19 -19.41
CA GLU A 306 -2.02 -11.38 -20.19
C GLU A 306 -1.57 -12.57 -19.32
N ALA A 307 -0.70 -12.31 -18.32
CA ALA A 307 -0.23 -13.34 -17.41
C ALA A 307 -1.37 -13.92 -16.55
N TYR A 308 -2.29 -13.08 -16.10
CA TYR A 308 -3.49 -13.48 -15.38
C TYR A 308 -4.38 -14.39 -16.24
N TYR A 309 -4.58 -14.05 -17.52
CA TYR A 309 -5.37 -14.87 -18.45
C TYR A 309 -4.75 -16.22 -18.70
N ASN A 310 -3.46 -16.26 -19.01
CA ASN A 310 -2.76 -17.52 -19.26
C ASN A 310 -2.86 -18.47 -18.05
N LYS A 311 -2.78 -17.93 -16.82
CA LYS A 311 -2.96 -18.69 -15.58
C LYS A 311 -4.40 -19.12 -15.32
N SER A 312 -5.40 -18.28 -15.62
CA SER A 312 -6.80 -18.66 -15.47
C SER A 312 -7.24 -19.71 -16.48
N LEU A 313 -6.77 -19.62 -17.73
CA LEU A 313 -7.06 -20.61 -18.79
C LEU A 313 -6.54 -22.02 -18.45
N SER A 314 -5.46 -22.16 -17.68
CA SER A 314 -4.96 -23.45 -17.20
C SER A 314 -5.79 -24.08 -16.07
N GLY A 315 -6.81 -23.42 -15.53
CA GLY A 315 -7.59 -23.93 -14.38
C GLY A 315 -9.10 -23.66 -14.37
N LYS A 316 -9.60 -22.68 -15.14
CA LYS A 316 -11.00 -22.38 -15.52
C LYS A 316 -11.02 -21.02 -16.23
N ALA A 317 -11.42 -20.98 -17.50
CA ALA A 317 -11.56 -19.73 -18.24
C ALA A 317 -12.55 -18.77 -17.54
N PRO A 318 -12.22 -17.46 -17.39
CA PRO A 318 -13.21 -16.46 -17.00
C PRO A 318 -14.32 -16.41 -18.06
N LYS A 319 -15.58 -16.56 -17.65
CA LYS A 319 -16.74 -16.58 -18.56
C LYS A 319 -17.19 -15.20 -19.04
N ASP A 320 -16.53 -14.13 -18.61
CA ASP A 320 -16.92 -12.77 -18.95
C ASP A 320 -15.77 -12.01 -19.62
N ASN A 321 -16.07 -11.39 -20.77
CA ASN A 321 -15.15 -10.50 -21.47
C ASN A 321 -15.01 -9.14 -20.76
N SER A 322 -15.79 -8.88 -19.70
CA SER A 322 -15.40 -7.87 -18.73
C SER A 322 -14.23 -8.40 -17.91
N LEU A 323 -13.01 -8.17 -18.42
CA LEU A 323 -11.78 -8.27 -17.66
C LEU A 323 -12.02 -7.63 -16.28
N ASP A 324 -12.16 -8.43 -15.23
CA ASP A 324 -12.38 -7.90 -13.89
C ASP A 324 -11.06 -7.28 -13.43
N THR A 325 -10.86 -6.01 -13.77
CA THR A 325 -9.74 -5.17 -13.37
C THR A 325 -9.47 -5.31 -11.86
N ALA A 326 -10.52 -5.46 -11.05
CA ALA A 326 -10.38 -5.70 -9.62
C ALA A 326 -9.79 -7.08 -9.31
N ALA A 327 -10.14 -8.13 -10.06
CA ALA A 327 -9.54 -9.45 -9.93
C ALA A 327 -8.05 -9.45 -10.30
N ILE A 328 -7.65 -8.75 -11.37
CA ILE A 328 -6.22 -8.61 -11.73
C ILE A 328 -5.47 -7.84 -10.64
N ILE A 329 -6.05 -6.75 -10.11
CA ILE A 329 -5.46 -6.01 -8.98
C ILE A 329 -5.33 -6.91 -7.75
N LYS A 330 -6.36 -7.70 -7.39
CA LYS A 330 -6.26 -8.66 -6.28
C LYS A 330 -5.18 -9.71 -6.52
N TRP A 331 -5.12 -10.24 -7.74
CA TRP A 331 -4.09 -11.20 -8.12
C TRP A 331 -2.70 -10.58 -8.07
N SER A 332 -2.52 -9.28 -8.27
CA SER A 332 -1.21 -8.64 -8.16
C SER A 332 -0.57 -8.74 -6.77
N PHE A 333 -1.37 -9.00 -5.73
CA PHE A 333 -0.85 -9.30 -4.40
C PHE A 333 -0.42 -10.75 -4.24
N ASP A 334 -0.82 -11.66 -5.13
CA ASP A 334 -0.47 -13.08 -5.10
C ASP A 334 1.04 -13.28 -5.20
N ARG A 335 1.56 -14.25 -4.43
CA ARG A 335 2.98 -14.61 -4.42
C ARG A 335 3.48 -14.92 -5.84
N TRP A 336 2.62 -15.53 -6.64
CA TRP A 336 2.98 -16.00 -7.98
C TRP A 336 2.46 -15.07 -9.08
N SER A 337 2.15 -13.81 -8.74
CA SER A 337 1.80 -12.81 -9.73
C SER A 337 3.05 -12.18 -10.35
N SER A 338 3.24 -12.47 -11.64
CA SER A 338 4.33 -11.87 -12.41
C SER A 338 4.02 -11.94 -13.90
N LYS A 339 4.52 -10.97 -14.65
CA LYS A 339 4.59 -11.03 -16.11
C LYS A 339 5.78 -11.88 -16.60
N ASP A 340 6.80 -12.05 -15.75
CA ASP A 340 8.07 -12.67 -16.13
C ASP A 340 8.00 -14.20 -15.98
N LYS A 341 8.36 -14.92 -17.05
CA LYS A 341 8.19 -16.38 -17.16
C LYS A 341 9.29 -17.22 -16.49
N THR A 342 10.42 -16.62 -16.11
CA THR A 342 11.70 -17.35 -15.99
C THR A 342 12.49 -17.15 -14.68
N THR A 343 11.98 -16.38 -13.70
CA THR A 343 12.79 -16.03 -12.52
C THR A 343 12.59 -17.00 -11.34
N PHE A 344 13.71 -17.50 -10.77
CA PHE A 344 13.73 -18.27 -9.52
C PHE A 344 13.32 -17.41 -8.29
N GLU A 345 13.45 -16.09 -8.37
CA GLU A 345 13.01 -15.12 -7.33
C GLU A 345 11.48 -14.90 -7.28
N ARG A 346 10.70 -15.81 -7.87
CA ARG A 346 9.24 -15.69 -7.88
C ARG A 346 8.70 -15.80 -6.45
N GLY A 347 7.93 -14.78 -6.06
CA GLY A 347 7.19 -14.82 -4.81
C GLY A 347 7.90 -14.32 -3.58
N THR A 348 8.96 -13.56 -3.74
CA THR A 348 9.64 -12.88 -2.64
C THR A 348 9.82 -11.38 -2.90
N ARG A 349 9.11 -10.85 -3.92
CA ARG A 349 9.15 -9.46 -4.40
C ARG A 349 7.76 -8.94 -4.73
N GLY A 350 7.67 -7.63 -4.98
CA GLY A 350 6.47 -6.98 -5.48
C GLY A 350 5.39 -6.77 -4.43
N LEU A 351 4.15 -6.61 -4.89
CA LEU A 351 3.01 -6.27 -4.03
C LEU A 351 2.65 -7.36 -3.02
N TYR A 352 3.06 -8.61 -3.27
CA TYR A 352 2.96 -9.68 -2.30
C TYR A 352 3.69 -9.38 -0.98
N ARG A 353 4.91 -8.80 -1.04
CA ARG A 353 5.64 -8.40 0.18
C ARG A 353 4.89 -7.29 0.93
N LEU A 354 4.38 -6.32 0.17
CA LEU A 354 3.58 -5.24 0.74
C LEU A 354 2.37 -5.78 1.50
N ASP A 355 1.70 -6.80 0.96
CA ASP A 355 0.57 -7.47 1.61
C ASP A 355 0.98 -8.20 2.91
N ARG A 356 2.16 -8.85 2.93
CA ARG A 356 2.70 -9.46 4.16
C ARG A 356 2.98 -8.42 5.24
N VAL A 357 3.61 -7.30 4.85
CA VAL A 357 3.86 -6.17 5.76
C VAL A 357 2.54 -5.60 6.28
N ALA A 358 1.56 -5.34 5.40
CA ALA A 358 0.23 -4.90 5.80
C ALA A 358 -0.41 -5.89 6.78
N ARG A 359 -0.32 -7.20 6.52
CA ARG A 359 -0.84 -8.22 7.43
C ARG A 359 -0.15 -8.20 8.80
N LYS A 360 1.18 -8.10 8.83
CA LYS A 360 1.97 -8.01 10.07
C LYS A 360 1.54 -6.82 10.93
N TYR A 361 1.25 -5.68 10.30
CA TYR A 361 0.90 -4.44 11.01
C TYR A 361 -0.61 -4.13 11.07
N HIS A 362 -1.46 -5.15 10.91
CA HIS A 362 -2.92 -5.00 10.88
C HIS A 362 -3.40 -3.85 9.98
N GLY A 363 -2.81 -3.80 8.80
CA GLY A 363 -2.93 -2.74 7.83
C GLY A 363 -4.05 -2.94 6.82
N LEU A 364 -4.35 -1.86 6.12
CA LEU A 364 -5.14 -1.81 4.92
C LEU A 364 -4.20 -1.51 3.76
N VAL A 365 -4.27 -2.32 2.71
CA VAL A 365 -3.63 -2.02 1.43
C VAL A 365 -4.69 -2.01 0.34
N SER A 366 -4.77 -0.91 -0.41
CA SER A 366 -5.72 -0.76 -1.51
C SER A 366 -5.02 -0.14 -2.71
N ILE A 367 -5.36 -0.61 -3.91
CA ILE A 367 -4.79 -0.12 -5.17
C ILE A 367 -5.90 0.36 -6.07
N ARG A 368 -5.72 1.56 -6.59
CA ARG A 368 -6.53 2.18 -7.63
C ARG A 368 -5.76 2.11 -8.95
N SER A 369 -6.26 1.36 -9.92
CA SER A 369 -5.66 1.30 -11.26
C SER A 369 -6.72 1.01 -12.33
N GLY A 370 -6.55 1.58 -13.51
CA GLY A 370 -7.51 1.44 -14.60
C GLY A 370 -8.89 1.96 -14.20
N ASN A 371 -9.92 1.12 -14.20
CA ASN A 371 -11.30 1.44 -13.82
C ASN A 371 -11.77 0.74 -12.52
N ALA A 372 -10.84 0.26 -11.69
CA ALA A 372 -11.18 -0.43 -10.45
C ALA A 372 -10.29 -0.01 -9.28
N MET A 373 -10.78 -0.34 -8.08
CA MET A 373 -10.04 -0.28 -6.83
C MET A 373 -10.23 -1.59 -6.07
N ALA A 374 -9.14 -2.20 -5.64
CA ALA A 374 -9.17 -3.45 -4.90
C ALA A 374 -7.94 -3.61 -3.99
N GLY A 375 -8.02 -4.52 -3.02
CA GLY A 375 -6.94 -4.76 -2.06
C GLY A 375 -7.36 -5.67 -0.91
N TRP A 376 -6.73 -5.48 0.24
CA TRP A 376 -6.88 -6.32 1.43
C TRP A 376 -6.97 -5.48 2.71
N ASP A 377 -7.95 -5.82 3.55
CA ASP A 377 -8.11 -5.35 4.92
C ASP A 377 -7.61 -6.45 5.88
N HIS A 378 -6.54 -6.16 6.62
CA HIS A 378 -5.96 -7.03 7.65
C HIS A 378 -6.17 -6.49 9.07
N GLY A 379 -7.13 -5.58 9.26
CA GLY A 379 -7.38 -4.93 10.54
C GLY A 379 -7.86 -5.92 11.61
N GLY A 380 -6.97 -6.29 12.52
CA GLY A 380 -7.23 -7.20 13.65
C GLY A 380 -6.64 -8.60 13.45
N THR A 381 -6.35 -9.28 14.55
CA THR A 381 -5.77 -10.64 14.53
C THR A 381 -6.72 -11.62 13.85
N GLY A 382 -6.20 -12.31 12.83
CA GLY A 382 -6.96 -13.29 12.06
C GLY A 382 -7.99 -12.69 11.10
N TYR A 383 -8.10 -11.36 11.02
CA TYR A 383 -8.96 -10.71 10.04
C TYR A 383 -8.21 -10.56 8.71
N HIS A 384 -8.76 -11.10 7.64
CA HIS A 384 -8.18 -11.04 6.30
C HIS A 384 -9.31 -11.03 5.27
N GLN A 385 -9.71 -9.83 4.82
CA GLN A 385 -10.79 -9.69 3.84
C GLN A 385 -10.33 -8.95 2.60
N SER A 386 -10.68 -9.50 1.44
CA SER A 386 -10.49 -8.78 0.18
C SER A 386 -11.48 -7.63 0.11
N ILE A 387 -11.00 -6.45 -0.29
CA ILE A 387 -11.85 -5.30 -0.58
C ILE A 387 -11.88 -5.06 -2.08
N VAL A 388 -13.08 -4.79 -2.63
CA VAL A 388 -13.30 -4.46 -4.04
C VAL A 388 -14.38 -3.41 -4.10
N ASP A 389 -14.09 -2.27 -4.75
CA ASP A 389 -15.11 -1.24 -4.95
C ASP A 389 -16.29 -1.82 -5.74
N PRO A 390 -17.52 -1.78 -5.20
CA PRO A 390 -18.67 -2.40 -5.86
C PRO A 390 -19.08 -1.65 -7.12
N LYS A 391 -18.64 -0.39 -7.28
CA LYS A 391 -19.00 0.45 -8.42
C LYS A 391 -17.80 0.55 -9.37
N PRO A 392 -17.99 0.35 -10.68
CA PRO A 392 -16.93 0.62 -11.64
C PRO A 392 -16.51 2.08 -11.57
N LEU A 393 -15.21 2.32 -11.50
CA LEU A 393 -14.62 3.66 -11.43
C LEU A 393 -14.33 4.18 -12.84
N ARG A 394 -14.01 5.47 -12.99
CA ARG A 394 -13.53 5.96 -14.29
C ARG A 394 -12.18 5.36 -14.63
N LEU A 395 -11.88 5.25 -15.91
CA LEU A 395 -10.52 4.94 -16.32
C LEU A 395 -9.61 6.10 -15.89
N ILE A 396 -8.58 5.80 -15.11
CA ILE A 396 -7.50 6.74 -14.79
C ILE A 396 -6.18 6.24 -15.38
N PRO A 397 -5.27 7.14 -15.74
CA PRO A 397 -3.91 6.77 -16.07
C PRO A 397 -3.18 6.28 -14.82
N GLY A 398 -2.36 5.23 -14.97
CA GLY A 398 -1.45 4.76 -13.94
C GLY A 398 -2.05 3.93 -12.81
N THR A 399 -1.37 4.00 -11.67
CA THR A 399 -1.65 3.22 -10.46
C THR A 399 -1.42 4.09 -9.23
N ILE A 400 -2.29 3.96 -8.23
CA ILE A 400 -2.09 4.53 -6.91
C ILE A 400 -2.26 3.43 -5.88
N CYS A 401 -1.24 3.22 -5.07
CA CYS A 401 -1.24 2.33 -3.93
C CYS A 401 -1.42 3.15 -2.65
N TYR A 402 -2.41 2.77 -1.85
CA TYR A 402 -2.66 3.29 -0.51
C TYR A 402 -2.30 2.19 0.48
N TYR A 403 -1.32 2.45 1.33
CA TYR A 403 -0.98 1.63 2.48
C TYR A 403 -1.33 2.39 3.75
N ARG A 404 -2.00 1.73 4.68
CA ARG A 404 -2.32 2.29 5.98
C ARG A 404 -2.14 1.22 7.06
N SER A 405 -1.49 1.54 8.17
CA SER A 405 -1.31 0.58 9.27
C SER A 405 -1.42 1.26 10.63
N LEU A 406 -1.64 0.44 11.67
CA LEU A 406 -1.41 0.88 13.03
C LEU A 406 0.09 1.05 13.25
N THR A 407 0.46 2.00 14.08
CA THR A 407 1.86 2.15 14.51
C THR A 407 2.13 1.52 15.86
N ALA A 408 1.11 1.25 16.70
CA ALA A 408 1.32 0.57 17.99
C ALA A 408 0.68 -0.83 17.94
N LEU A 409 1.51 -1.88 17.89
CA LEU A 409 1.06 -3.27 17.87
C LEU A 409 0.58 -3.77 19.25
N HIS A 410 1.00 -3.14 20.33
CA HIS A 410 0.75 -3.63 21.70
C HIS A 410 -0.64 -3.29 22.28
N GLN A 411 -1.55 -2.70 21.52
CA GLN A 411 -2.89 -2.42 22.04
C GLN A 411 -3.76 -3.68 22.02
N PRO A 412 -4.60 -3.91 23.06
CA PRO A 412 -5.48 -5.06 23.11
C PRO A 412 -6.34 -5.09 21.85
N VAL A 413 -6.14 -6.15 21.06
CA VAL A 413 -6.75 -6.32 19.75
C VAL A 413 -8.26 -6.28 19.93
N ILE A 414 -8.90 -5.17 19.54
CA ILE A 414 -10.35 -5.14 19.41
C ILE A 414 -10.69 -6.12 18.29
N TRP A 415 -11.17 -7.28 18.69
CA TRP A 415 -11.58 -8.34 17.80
C TRP A 415 -12.70 -7.83 16.88
N ARG A 416 -12.52 -7.95 15.56
CA ARG A 416 -13.49 -7.47 14.55
C ARG A 416 -14.60 -8.44 14.21
N GLY A 417 -14.71 -9.54 14.94
CA GLY A 417 -15.47 -10.69 14.45
C GLY A 417 -14.60 -11.65 13.66
N LEU A 418 -15.03 -12.91 13.57
CA LEU A 418 -14.56 -13.82 12.53
C LEU A 418 -14.94 -13.17 11.20
N GLY A 419 -13.95 -12.65 10.49
CA GLY A 419 -14.10 -12.32 9.08
C GLY A 419 -14.30 -13.60 8.28
N GLY A 420 -15.48 -14.23 8.41
CA GLY A 420 -16.03 -15.22 7.50
C GLY A 420 -15.17 -16.44 7.16
N ALA A 421 -15.04 -17.38 8.09
CA ALA A 421 -15.15 -18.83 7.88
C ALA A 421 -14.74 -19.55 9.17
N GLU A 422 -15.50 -20.56 9.60
CA GLU A 422 -14.83 -21.70 10.24
C GLU A 422 -13.78 -22.16 9.25
N ASN A 423 -12.51 -21.84 9.50
CA ASN A 423 -11.42 -22.26 8.63
C ASN A 423 -11.31 -23.77 8.73
N LYS A 424 -12.11 -24.50 7.94
CA LYS A 424 -11.85 -25.90 7.66
C LYS A 424 -10.48 -25.95 7.03
N VAL A 425 -9.51 -26.39 7.82
CA VAL A 425 -8.16 -26.60 7.32
C VAL A 425 -8.22 -27.73 6.33
N ARG A 426 -7.89 -27.45 5.08
CA ARG A 426 -7.75 -28.47 4.04
C ARG A 426 -6.36 -29.06 4.18
N PHE A 427 -6.29 -30.38 4.30
CA PHE A 427 -5.03 -31.12 4.31
C PHE A 427 -4.81 -31.76 2.96
N GLU A 428 -3.63 -31.57 2.39
CA GLU A 428 -3.22 -32.19 1.13
C GLU A 428 -1.90 -32.90 1.33
N ILE A 429 -1.80 -34.14 0.86
CA ILE A 429 -0.56 -34.92 0.95
C ILE A 429 0.07 -34.94 -0.43
N VAL A 430 1.36 -34.58 -0.51
CA VAL A 430 2.13 -34.60 -1.75
C VAL A 430 3.33 -35.51 -1.55
N SER A 431 3.43 -36.54 -2.40
CA SER A 431 4.62 -37.39 -2.44
C SER A 431 5.74 -36.67 -3.19
N MET A 432 6.86 -36.46 -2.50
CA MET A 432 8.07 -35.86 -3.04
C MET A 432 8.98 -36.88 -3.74
N GLY A 433 8.72 -38.18 -3.56
CA GLY A 433 9.60 -39.24 -4.02
C GLY A 433 10.90 -39.32 -3.22
N ALA A 434 11.92 -39.94 -3.81
CA ALA A 434 13.24 -40.07 -3.22
C ALA A 434 14.07 -38.79 -3.41
N LEU A 435 14.84 -38.41 -2.39
CA LEU A 435 15.77 -37.28 -2.46
C LEU A 435 17.03 -37.67 -3.23
N THR A 436 17.49 -36.75 -4.05
CA THR A 436 18.81 -36.78 -4.69
C THR A 436 19.81 -35.95 -3.88
N ASP A 437 21.09 -35.98 -4.21
CA ASP A 437 22.09 -35.08 -3.60
C ASP A 437 21.75 -33.59 -3.82
N ASN A 438 20.93 -33.30 -4.84
CA ASN A 438 20.42 -31.95 -5.13
C ASN A 438 19.09 -31.62 -4.42
N GLY A 439 18.61 -32.49 -3.53
CA GLY A 439 17.33 -32.34 -2.83
C GLY A 439 16.18 -32.99 -3.57
N ILE A 440 15.03 -32.32 -3.60
CA ILE A 440 13.77 -32.81 -4.17
C ILE A 440 13.80 -32.72 -5.70
N ASP A 441 13.26 -33.73 -6.38
CA ASP A 441 13.10 -33.73 -7.84
C ASP A 441 12.28 -32.53 -8.32
N GLU A 442 12.69 -31.92 -9.43
CA GLU A 442 12.06 -30.70 -9.95
C GLU A 442 10.59 -30.92 -10.32
N ASN A 443 10.19 -32.12 -10.76
CA ASN A 443 8.78 -32.40 -11.05
C ASN A 443 7.94 -32.46 -9.78
N ALA A 444 8.51 -32.96 -8.68
CA ALA A 444 7.85 -32.98 -7.37
C ALA A 444 7.75 -31.56 -6.80
N LEU A 445 8.81 -30.76 -6.91
CA LEU A 445 8.78 -29.34 -6.56
C LEU A 445 7.73 -28.58 -7.38
N GLU A 446 7.64 -28.85 -8.67
CA GLU A 446 6.65 -28.19 -9.53
C GLU A 446 5.21 -28.59 -9.17
N LYS A 447 4.97 -29.86 -8.79
CA LYS A 447 3.66 -30.27 -8.23
C LYS A 447 3.35 -29.52 -6.93
N LEU A 448 4.32 -29.41 -6.03
CA LEU A 448 4.15 -28.66 -4.78
C LEU A 448 3.87 -27.18 -5.05
N ARG A 449 4.64 -26.54 -5.95
CA ARG A 449 4.41 -25.15 -6.37
C ARG A 449 3.00 -24.99 -6.94
N ASN A 450 2.57 -25.88 -7.84
CA ASN A 450 1.23 -25.82 -8.40
C ASN A 450 0.13 -25.96 -7.32
N LEU A 451 0.34 -26.82 -6.31
CA LEU A 451 -0.58 -26.95 -5.20
C LEU A 451 -0.63 -25.67 -4.34
N VAL A 452 0.53 -25.13 -3.97
CA VAL A 452 0.66 -23.85 -3.24
C VAL A 452 0.01 -22.71 -4.02
N VAL A 453 0.24 -22.64 -5.34
CA VAL A 453 -0.33 -21.64 -6.24
C VAL A 453 -1.86 -21.78 -6.37
N SER A 454 -2.37 -23.01 -6.41
CA SER A 454 -3.80 -23.30 -6.56
C SER A 454 -4.60 -23.03 -5.30
N SER A 455 -3.93 -22.92 -4.14
CA SER A 455 -4.59 -22.61 -2.88
C SER A 455 -5.15 -21.20 -2.90
N SER A 456 -6.46 -21.06 -2.70
CA SER A 456 -7.08 -19.75 -2.56
C SER A 456 -6.63 -19.13 -1.22
N ARG A 457 -6.34 -17.83 -1.21
CA ARG A 457 -5.93 -17.11 0.03
C ARG A 457 -6.95 -17.18 1.16
N SER A 458 -8.21 -17.48 0.84
CA SER A 458 -9.30 -17.66 1.79
C SER A 458 -9.34 -19.04 2.45
N GLU A 459 -8.63 -20.03 1.92
CA GLU A 459 -8.58 -21.38 2.50
C GLU A 459 -7.32 -21.56 3.35
N SER A 460 -7.49 -22.05 4.58
CA SER A 460 -6.37 -22.52 5.39
C SER A 460 -5.90 -23.87 4.85
N LEU A 461 -4.78 -23.90 4.13
CA LEU A 461 -4.20 -25.12 3.58
C LEU A 461 -3.00 -25.57 4.41
N CYS A 462 -2.96 -26.86 4.75
CA CYS A 462 -1.80 -27.55 5.29
C CYS A 462 -1.35 -28.61 4.29
N ILE A 463 -0.10 -28.52 3.83
CA ILE A 463 0.50 -29.48 2.91
C ILE A 463 1.41 -30.40 3.71
N ILE A 464 1.25 -31.71 3.52
CA ILE A 464 2.10 -32.75 4.09
C ILE A 464 2.98 -33.29 2.95
N ALA A 465 4.24 -32.89 2.93
CA ALA A 465 5.26 -33.37 2.01
C ALA A 465 5.84 -34.70 2.51
N SER A 466 5.51 -35.78 1.80
CA SER A 466 5.96 -37.14 2.11
C SER A 466 7.19 -37.51 1.27
N VAL A 467 8.31 -37.78 1.94
CA VAL A 467 9.56 -38.20 1.30
C VAL A 467 9.71 -39.73 1.41
N ASP A 468 10.22 -40.37 0.35
CA ASP A 468 10.51 -41.79 0.34
C ASP A 468 11.89 -42.06 0.96
N SER A 469 11.93 -42.38 2.24
CA SER A 469 13.17 -42.59 3.00
C SER A 469 14.02 -43.76 2.48
N MET A 470 13.45 -44.74 1.77
CA MET A 470 14.17 -45.97 1.39
C MET A 470 15.20 -45.79 0.28
N ARG A 471 15.14 -44.70 -0.49
CA ARG A 471 15.99 -44.46 -1.67
C ARG A 471 16.67 -43.09 -1.67
N SER A 472 16.64 -42.41 -0.54
CA SER A 472 16.99 -40.99 -0.46
C SER A 472 18.44 -40.77 0.01
N SER A 473 19.08 -39.75 -0.55
CA SER A 473 20.41 -39.29 -0.10
C SER A 473 20.31 -38.49 1.20
N GLU A 474 21.14 -38.85 2.19
CA GLU A 474 21.29 -38.03 3.42
C GLU A 474 21.88 -36.65 3.13
N GLU A 475 22.71 -36.51 2.08
CA GLU A 475 23.24 -35.21 1.64
C GLU A 475 22.10 -34.33 1.09
N GLY A 476 21.12 -34.95 0.43
CA GLY A 476 19.94 -34.31 -0.13
C GLY A 476 18.99 -33.67 0.88
N VAL A 477 19.02 -34.11 2.16
CA VAL A 477 18.09 -33.63 3.20
C VAL A 477 18.22 -32.13 3.43
N GLY A 478 19.44 -31.62 3.54
CA GLY A 478 19.67 -30.19 3.77
C GLY A 478 19.14 -29.34 2.61
N LYS A 479 19.35 -29.80 1.37
CA LYS A 479 18.84 -29.13 0.16
C LYS A 479 17.33 -29.18 0.08
N ALA A 480 16.72 -30.31 0.41
CA ALA A 480 15.27 -30.46 0.47
C ALA A 480 14.64 -29.50 1.48
N LEU A 481 15.19 -29.42 2.71
CA LEU A 481 14.71 -28.49 3.74
C LEU A 481 14.78 -27.03 3.26
N GLN A 482 15.90 -26.64 2.63
CA GLN A 482 16.05 -25.31 2.02
C GLN A 482 14.98 -25.05 0.94
N GLN A 483 14.79 -25.97 -0.01
CA GLN A 483 13.81 -25.82 -1.08
C GLN A 483 12.38 -25.68 -0.53
N LEU A 484 12.06 -26.41 0.54
CA LEU A 484 10.74 -26.40 1.17
C LEU A 484 10.48 -25.11 1.97
N THR A 485 11.47 -24.58 2.69
CA THR A 485 11.34 -23.27 3.38
C THR A 485 11.19 -22.13 2.39
N GLU A 486 11.80 -22.23 1.20
CA GLU A 486 11.65 -21.25 0.13
C GLU A 486 10.24 -21.30 -0.50
N ILE A 487 9.64 -22.47 -0.68
CA ILE A 487 8.36 -22.64 -1.40
C ILE A 487 7.12 -22.46 -0.50
N ARG A 488 7.21 -22.82 0.78
CA ARG A 488 6.09 -23.01 1.73
C ARG A 488 4.91 -22.05 1.59
N HIS A 489 5.13 -20.74 1.56
CA HIS A 489 4.06 -19.76 1.79
C HIS A 489 3.11 -19.59 0.59
N PRO A 490 1.79 -19.40 0.80
CA PRO A 490 1.08 -19.20 2.08
C PRO A 490 0.68 -20.40 2.94
N PRO A 491 0.63 -21.66 2.45
CA PRO A 491 0.27 -22.80 3.28
C PRO A 491 1.18 -23.04 4.49
N ALA A 492 0.65 -23.78 5.46
CA ALA A 492 1.50 -24.53 6.38
C ALA A 492 2.11 -25.71 5.61
N LEU A 493 3.37 -26.03 5.90
CA LEU A 493 4.08 -27.13 5.27
C LEU A 493 4.70 -28.01 6.35
N VAL A 494 4.31 -29.28 6.32
CA VAL A 494 4.80 -30.34 7.19
C VAL A 494 5.58 -31.33 6.34
N VAL A 495 6.76 -31.73 6.80
CA VAL A 495 7.65 -32.66 6.11
C VAL A 495 7.78 -33.92 6.94
N HIS A 496 7.63 -35.09 6.32
CA HIS A 496 7.83 -36.37 6.98
C HIS A 496 8.50 -37.38 6.05
N GLY A 497 9.14 -38.39 6.64
CA GLY A 497 9.82 -39.46 5.89
C GLY A 497 11.18 -39.07 5.31
N LEU A 498 11.86 -38.09 5.90
CA LEU A 498 13.25 -37.79 5.52
C LEU A 498 14.16 -38.99 5.84
N PRO A 499 15.17 -39.30 4.99
CA PRO A 499 16.13 -40.36 5.28
C PRO A 499 17.06 -40.02 6.45
N GLY A 500 17.59 -41.07 7.08
CA GLY A 500 18.53 -40.98 8.21
C GLY A 500 17.84 -41.11 9.56
N ASP A 501 18.65 -41.23 10.62
CA ASP A 501 18.12 -41.18 11.99
C ASP A 501 17.70 -39.76 12.38
N TRP A 502 16.87 -39.65 13.44
CA TRP A 502 16.36 -38.36 13.89
C TRP A 502 17.47 -37.37 14.26
N LEU A 503 18.57 -37.85 14.84
CA LEU A 503 19.68 -36.99 15.25
C LEU A 503 20.36 -36.35 14.02
N SER A 504 20.52 -37.10 12.94
CA SER A 504 21.02 -36.61 11.66
C SER A 504 20.09 -35.56 11.06
N ILE A 505 18.78 -35.82 11.06
CA ILE A 505 17.75 -34.87 10.57
C ILE A 505 17.75 -33.59 11.41
N GLU A 506 17.73 -33.70 12.73
CA GLU A 506 17.76 -32.58 13.67
C GLU A 506 19.01 -31.72 13.47
N ASN A 507 20.19 -32.34 13.29
CA ASN A 507 21.43 -31.63 12.97
C ASN A 507 21.33 -30.84 11.65
N LYS A 508 20.65 -31.38 10.63
CA LYS A 508 20.41 -30.65 9.38
C LYS A 508 19.44 -29.49 9.58
N VAL A 509 18.37 -29.68 10.36
CA VAL A 509 17.43 -28.61 10.73
C VAL A 509 18.17 -27.48 11.45
N ASP A 510 19.00 -27.79 12.43
CA ASP A 510 19.82 -26.82 13.16
C ASP A 510 20.81 -26.10 12.24
N SER A 511 21.45 -26.84 11.30
CA SER A 511 22.32 -26.23 10.29
C SER A 511 21.56 -25.22 9.43
N ILE A 512 20.34 -25.54 8.99
CA ILE A 512 19.49 -24.64 8.21
C ILE A 512 19.08 -23.42 9.06
N ASN A 513 18.74 -23.60 10.33
CA ASN A 513 18.41 -22.49 11.23
C ASN A 513 19.61 -21.56 11.50
N ARG A 514 20.83 -22.09 11.60
CA ARG A 514 22.05 -21.27 11.71
C ARG A 514 22.30 -20.45 10.44
N VAL A 515 22.11 -21.06 9.26
CA VAL A 515 22.21 -20.33 7.98
C VAL A 515 21.14 -19.25 7.88
N PHE A 516 19.90 -19.57 8.29
CA PHE A 516 18.78 -18.64 8.36
C PHE A 516 19.10 -17.41 9.22
N GLN A 517 19.62 -17.63 10.43
CA GLN A 517 20.02 -16.56 11.35
C GLN A 517 21.18 -15.74 10.80
N ALA A 518 22.27 -16.39 10.34
CA ALA A 518 23.45 -15.70 9.83
C ALA A 518 23.11 -14.82 8.61
N SER A 519 22.21 -15.30 7.75
CA SER A 519 21.78 -14.60 6.53
C SER A 519 20.58 -13.68 6.76
N HIS A 520 20.02 -13.68 7.98
CA HIS A 520 18.84 -12.93 8.39
C HIS A 520 17.60 -13.20 7.51
N HIS A 521 17.44 -14.43 7.01
CA HIS A 521 16.39 -14.81 6.05
C HIS A 521 14.95 -14.66 6.58
N GLY A 522 14.79 -14.36 7.88
CA GLY A 522 13.51 -14.02 8.51
C GLY A 522 13.22 -12.53 8.62
N GLU A 523 14.20 -11.67 8.33
CA GLU A 523 14.09 -10.22 8.50
C GLU A 523 13.99 -9.52 7.15
N GLU A 524 12.78 -9.08 6.82
CA GLU A 524 12.54 -8.27 5.62
C GLU A 524 13.32 -6.93 5.66
N SER A 525 13.72 -6.47 6.84
CA SER A 525 14.49 -5.24 7.07
C SER A 525 16.01 -5.35 6.88
N HIS A 526 16.58 -6.56 6.81
CA HIS A 526 18.03 -6.73 6.93
C HIS A 526 18.82 -6.02 5.83
N LYS A 527 18.40 -6.16 4.56
CA LYS A 527 18.98 -5.45 3.41
C LYS A 527 17.89 -5.04 2.42
N PRO A 528 18.06 -3.89 1.72
CA PRO A 528 17.12 -3.46 0.69
C PRO A 528 16.93 -4.48 -0.45
N ASP A 529 17.92 -5.33 -0.70
CA ASP A 529 17.87 -6.39 -1.72
C ASP A 529 17.66 -7.79 -1.14
N HIS A 530 17.12 -7.87 0.07
CA HIS A 530 16.83 -9.16 0.68
C HIS A 530 15.53 -9.73 0.11
N TYR A 531 15.66 -10.59 -0.90
CA TYR A 531 14.56 -11.25 -1.60
C TYR A 531 14.53 -12.76 -1.38
N LEU A 532 15.37 -13.33 -0.52
CA LEU A 532 15.30 -14.75 -0.17
C LEU A 532 14.76 -14.83 1.24
N ILE A 533 13.45 -15.02 1.33
CA ILE A 533 12.77 -15.19 2.61
C ILE A 533 12.49 -16.67 2.77
N TRP A 534 12.92 -17.21 3.91
CA TRP A 534 12.60 -18.58 4.28
C TRP A 534 11.44 -18.56 5.26
N ASP A 535 10.44 -19.37 4.98
CA ASP A 535 9.28 -19.53 5.82
C ASP A 535 9.44 -20.83 6.66
N PRO A 536 9.30 -20.78 8.00
CA PRO A 536 9.30 -21.93 8.90
C PRO A 536 8.53 -23.19 8.43
N ILE A 537 9.15 -24.36 8.33
CA ILE A 537 8.47 -25.64 8.04
C ILE A 537 8.55 -26.55 9.27
N LEU A 538 7.51 -27.37 9.47
CA LEU A 538 7.51 -28.39 10.53
C LEU A 538 8.07 -29.70 9.99
N VAL A 539 9.12 -30.22 10.60
CA VAL A 539 9.73 -31.51 10.26
C VAL A 539 9.33 -32.52 11.32
N LEU A 540 8.80 -33.67 10.89
CA LEU A 540 8.36 -34.76 11.75
C LEU A 540 9.26 -35.99 11.56
N GLY A 541 9.71 -36.58 12.67
CA GLY A 541 10.37 -37.87 12.72
C GLY A 541 9.37 -39.04 12.78
N GLU A 542 9.88 -40.24 13.02
CA GLU A 542 9.04 -41.45 13.13
C GLU A 542 8.12 -41.41 14.34
N ASN A 543 8.63 -40.94 15.48
CA ASN A 543 7.86 -40.74 16.70
C ASN A 543 7.44 -39.27 16.83
N VAL A 544 6.32 -38.90 16.23
CA VAL A 544 5.80 -37.52 16.18
C VAL A 544 5.62 -36.86 17.55
N GLU A 545 5.42 -37.63 18.62
CA GLU A 545 5.28 -37.07 19.98
C GLU A 545 6.60 -36.48 20.52
N THR A 546 7.73 -37.02 20.08
CA THR A 546 9.06 -36.70 20.64
C THR A 546 10.06 -36.21 19.60
N GLN A 547 9.79 -36.46 18.31
CA GLN A 547 10.67 -36.18 17.19
C GLN A 547 10.00 -35.20 16.25
N TRP A 548 10.19 -33.92 16.51
CA TRP A 548 9.78 -32.84 15.62
C TRP A 548 10.69 -31.64 15.80
N ALA A 549 10.86 -30.86 14.73
CA ALA A 549 11.68 -29.66 14.73
C ALA A 549 11.15 -28.65 13.71
N TRP A 550 11.46 -27.37 13.92
CA TRP A 550 11.15 -26.31 12.97
C TRP A 550 12.41 -25.94 12.18
N ALA A 551 12.34 -25.94 10.85
CA ALA A 551 13.41 -25.48 9.97
C ALA A 551 13.05 -24.13 9.33
N GLY A 552 14.04 -23.26 9.13
CA GLY A 552 13.83 -21.91 8.61
C GLY A 552 13.32 -20.93 9.67
N VAL A 553 13.83 -21.04 10.90
CA VAL A 553 13.44 -20.21 12.05
C VAL A 553 14.64 -19.58 12.75
N GLY A 554 14.45 -18.37 13.28
CA GLY A 554 15.36 -17.75 14.25
C GLY A 554 15.20 -18.33 15.65
N GLU A 555 16.08 -17.97 16.59
CA GLU A 555 16.03 -18.46 17.99
C GLU A 555 14.67 -18.15 18.65
N ASP A 556 14.25 -16.89 18.63
CA ASP A 556 13.00 -16.44 19.25
C ASP A 556 11.76 -17.08 18.59
N GLN A 557 11.78 -17.19 17.27
CA GLN A 557 10.71 -17.84 16.51
C GLN A 557 10.62 -19.33 16.83
N ASN A 558 11.76 -20.01 16.92
CA ASN A 558 11.82 -21.43 17.26
C ASN A 558 11.27 -21.68 18.66
N TRP A 559 11.64 -20.84 19.64
CA TRP A 559 11.09 -20.91 20.98
C TRP A 559 9.57 -20.74 20.97
N LEU A 560 9.05 -19.71 20.29
CA LEU A 560 7.61 -19.44 20.21
C LEU A 560 6.86 -20.60 19.55
N LEU A 561 7.37 -21.14 18.45
CA LEU A 561 6.76 -22.25 17.74
C LEU A 561 6.79 -23.55 18.57
N LYS A 562 7.87 -23.79 19.33
CA LYS A 562 7.94 -24.89 20.29
C LYS A 562 6.92 -24.72 21.42
N ALA A 563 6.78 -23.51 21.96
CA ALA A 563 5.78 -23.21 22.98
C ALA A 563 4.35 -23.39 22.45
N LEU A 564 4.08 -23.00 21.19
CA LEU A 564 2.78 -23.24 20.53
C LEU A 564 2.48 -24.74 20.42
N MET A 565 3.43 -25.54 19.95
CA MET A 565 3.27 -27.00 19.82
C MET A 565 3.02 -27.69 21.16
N SER A 566 3.65 -27.19 22.22
CA SER A 566 3.49 -27.71 23.59
C SER A 566 2.27 -27.16 24.32
N SER A 567 1.51 -26.23 23.72
CA SER A 567 0.38 -25.59 24.38
C SER A 567 -0.92 -26.36 24.18
N GLU A 568 -1.76 -26.39 25.22
CA GLU A 568 -3.12 -26.91 25.10
C GLU A 568 -3.95 -26.00 24.18
N ASN A 569 -4.47 -26.56 23.09
CA ASN A 569 -5.29 -25.87 22.08
C ASN A 569 -4.57 -24.74 21.32
N GLY A 570 -3.23 -24.75 21.27
CA GLY A 570 -2.47 -23.74 20.50
C GLY A 570 -2.45 -22.35 21.16
N VAL A 571 -2.76 -22.24 22.45
CA VAL A 571 -2.77 -20.99 23.21
C VAL A 571 -1.56 -20.93 24.14
N ILE A 572 -0.58 -20.07 23.83
CA ILE A 572 0.49 -19.76 24.77
C ILE A 572 -0.05 -18.82 25.85
N LYS A 573 0.11 -19.20 27.11
CA LYS A 573 -0.26 -18.34 28.25
C LYS A 573 0.69 -17.15 28.36
N ALA A 574 0.16 -15.96 28.62
CA ALA A 574 0.92 -14.70 28.62
C ALA A 574 2.07 -14.67 29.65
N ASP A 575 1.95 -15.40 30.76
CA ASP A 575 2.99 -15.54 31.79
C ASP A 575 4.21 -16.35 31.31
N ILE A 576 4.02 -17.23 30.33
CA ILE A 576 5.11 -17.98 29.68
C ILE A 576 5.90 -17.08 28.74
N ILE A 577 5.20 -16.21 27.99
CA ILE A 577 5.81 -15.20 27.11
C ILE A 577 6.62 -14.21 27.95
N GLY A 578 6.05 -13.68 29.03
CA GLY A 578 6.72 -12.73 29.91
C GLY A 578 8.07 -13.25 30.41
N LYS A 579 8.13 -14.47 30.94
CA LYS A 579 9.36 -15.05 31.53
C LYS A 579 10.52 -15.23 30.53
N HIS A 580 10.23 -15.47 29.26
CA HIS A 580 11.27 -15.65 28.25
C HIS A 580 11.90 -14.31 27.86
N PHE A 581 11.07 -13.29 27.63
CA PHE A 581 11.54 -11.97 27.18
C PHE A 581 11.99 -11.05 28.33
N THR A 582 11.63 -11.29 29.59
CA THR A 582 12.08 -10.47 30.74
C THR A 582 13.50 -10.81 31.22
N ASN A 583 14.06 -11.96 30.83
CA ASN A 583 15.42 -12.34 31.25
C ASN A 583 16.53 -11.80 30.32
N ASP A 584 16.17 -11.22 29.17
CA ASP A 584 17.08 -10.58 28.21
C ASP A 584 16.97 -9.05 28.26
N GLU A 585 17.29 -8.43 29.41
CA GLU A 585 17.32 -6.96 29.58
C GLU A 585 18.34 -6.21 28.66
N HIS A 586 18.99 -6.90 27.71
CA HIS A 586 20.04 -6.34 26.85
C HIS A 586 19.82 -6.45 25.33
N ARG A 587 18.65 -6.85 24.84
CA ARG A 587 18.32 -6.71 23.41
C ARG A 587 17.07 -5.83 23.22
N ARG A 588 17.34 -4.52 23.12
CA ARG A 588 16.45 -3.49 22.58
C ARG A 588 16.44 -3.51 21.06
#